data_AF-A0A258D1C5-F1
#
_entry.id   AF-A0A258D1C5-F1
#
_cell.length_a   1.000
_cell.length_b   1.000
_cell.length_c   1.000
_cell.angle_alpha   90.00
_cell.angle_beta   90.00
_cell.angle_gamma   90.00
#
_symmetry.space_group_name_H-M   'P 1'
#
loop_
_entity.id
_entity.type
_entity.pdbx_description
1 polymer ?
#
loop_
_entity_poly.entity_id
_entity_poly.type
_entity_poly.pdbx_seq_one_letter_code
_entity_poly.pdbx_strand_id
1 'polypeptide(L)'
;IASYDSTIDELRLLGLESFNETITPLIEGAQESVETIQAALAEAEDVINELVQGQLPATAITYEGAGEFASLENVQQAIDALISGSGGGGEFSATAMGAVLQGAPLALNANGTVSAVSSSGAAGTTSSSATAGIGASSISDAVGFYDASTNKIVVAFRDSGDGGFLKMIVGTYAAGTITWGSLATIVSASTIGFTLVRTGADAFALAYYRADAVAGQYVLAGTISGTTVTVGSPVLASSSSLATKMALDPTSSRLVIAYSDPSDGSKAKARVATISGTTVTLGAELVVDAGACNNESLRVVALAESTDHKMAVATVSGTSVSIGAIFTHAIAMASNNIATVGIPSDYFIMIGRRVSGDTSGTAFLYQVSGTTISYISELALGSSLYVISEPILLVYDVVLGAVAVLAGASRFIVRRVGSSLVQSKPTATGLSLSSPVMVDVPSTDEVVILSFSGANVQRWVDRPPSVITNNFKFIGYAKADAADGATVRVWTLSSVVEGLSGLTSLQTCFLREDGTLAATAGTYGREVGTAIGATRMLITKIGTGVP
;
A
#
# COMPACT_ATOMS: atom_id res chain seq x y z
N ILE A 1 40.68 3.71 -1.67
CA ILE A 1 42.13 3.50 -1.43
C ILE A 1 42.83 4.85 -1.24
N ALA A 2 43.00 5.68 -2.29
CA ALA A 2 43.65 6.99 -2.16
C ALA A 2 43.01 7.97 -1.15
N SER A 3 41.67 7.95 -1.01
CA SER A 3 40.95 8.73 0.01
C SER A 3 41.11 8.19 1.44
N TYR A 4 41.59 6.95 1.61
CA TYR A 4 41.74 6.29 2.90
C TYR A 4 43.18 6.38 3.41
N ASP A 5 44.18 6.31 2.52
CA ASP A 5 45.59 6.50 2.87
C ASP A 5 45.85 7.90 3.44
N SER A 6 45.17 8.91 2.90
CA SER A 6 45.18 10.30 3.41
C SER A 6 44.71 10.41 4.86
N THR A 7 43.72 9.62 5.26
CA THR A 7 43.09 9.69 6.58
C THR A 7 43.92 8.97 7.65
N ILE A 8 44.65 7.93 7.26
CA ILE A 8 45.56 7.20 8.17
C ILE A 8 46.78 8.05 8.54
N ASP A 9 47.32 8.81 7.58
CA ASP A 9 48.43 9.73 7.85
C ASP A 9 48.01 10.92 8.73
N GLU A 10 46.78 11.43 8.57
CA GLU A 10 46.21 12.44 9.47
C GLU A 10 45.99 11.91 10.91
N LEU A 11 45.57 10.65 11.06
CA LEU A 11 45.36 10.03 12.37
C LEU A 11 46.67 9.73 13.10
N ARG A 12 47.74 9.38 12.38
CA ARG A 12 49.09 9.24 12.94
C ARG A 12 49.65 10.57 13.45
N LEU A 13 49.35 11.67 12.76
CA LEU A 13 49.79 13.02 13.16
C LEU A 13 49.11 13.51 14.45
N LEU A 14 47.95 12.96 14.80
CA LEU A 14 47.15 13.33 15.99
C LEU A 14 47.49 12.53 17.27
N GLY A 15 48.46 11.61 17.23
CA GLY A 15 48.94 10.88 18.42
C GLY A 15 47.91 9.93 19.05
N LEU A 16 46.88 9.54 18.32
CA LEU A 16 45.79 8.65 18.77
C LEU A 16 46.14 7.17 18.59
N GLU A 17 47.30 6.75 19.10
CA GLU A 17 47.82 5.37 18.93
C GLU A 17 46.87 4.29 19.49
N SER A 18 46.03 4.63 20.48
CA SER A 18 45.05 3.70 21.05
C SER A 18 43.84 3.39 20.15
N PHE A 19 43.59 4.19 19.10
CA PHE A 19 42.52 3.92 18.13
C PHE A 19 42.95 2.85 17.10
N ASN A 20 44.27 2.62 16.98
CA ASN A 20 44.87 1.71 16.02
C ASN A 20 44.60 0.23 16.37
N GLU A 21 44.52 -0.15 17.65
CA GLU A 21 44.31 -1.54 18.06
C GLU A 21 42.90 -2.07 17.74
N THR A 22 41.88 -1.19 17.65
CA THR A 22 40.50 -1.61 17.36
C THR A 22 40.19 -1.61 15.86
N ILE A 23 40.83 -0.72 15.09
CA ILE A 23 40.54 -0.54 13.67
C ILE A 23 41.47 -1.39 12.78
N THR A 24 42.71 -1.67 13.18
CA THR A 24 43.65 -2.48 12.38
C THR A 24 43.07 -3.86 12.00
N PRO A 25 42.43 -4.63 12.91
CA PRO A 25 41.85 -5.94 12.55
C PRO A 25 40.64 -5.82 11.62
N LEU A 26 39.86 -4.73 11.72
CA LEU A 26 38.73 -4.44 10.84
C LEU A 26 39.20 -4.01 9.45
N ILE A 27 40.32 -3.28 9.37
CA ILE A 27 40.99 -2.91 8.12
C ILE A 27 41.60 -4.14 7.46
N GLU A 28 42.32 -4.97 8.20
CA GLU A 28 42.92 -6.22 7.68
C GLU A 28 41.84 -7.18 7.18
N GLY A 29 40.74 -7.37 7.93
CA GLY A 29 39.61 -8.20 7.47
C GLY A 29 38.87 -7.62 6.26
N ALA A 30 38.79 -6.30 6.14
CA ALA A 30 38.22 -5.65 4.95
C ALA A 30 39.18 -5.72 3.74
N GLN A 31 40.49 -5.62 3.95
CA GLN A 31 41.51 -5.79 2.90
C GLN A 31 41.54 -7.24 2.40
N GLU A 32 41.49 -8.23 3.29
CA GLU A 32 41.43 -9.65 2.93
C GLU A 32 40.14 -9.97 2.15
N SER A 33 39.01 -9.35 2.53
CA SER A 33 37.74 -9.44 1.79
C SER A 33 37.83 -8.79 0.41
N VAL A 34 38.51 -7.64 0.28
CA VAL A 34 38.69 -6.94 -1.00
C VAL A 34 39.66 -7.69 -1.91
N GLU A 35 40.77 -8.23 -1.39
CA GLU A 35 41.69 -9.08 -2.16
C GLU A 35 40.99 -10.37 -2.63
N THR A 36 40.13 -10.96 -1.80
CA THR A 36 39.29 -12.11 -2.19
C THR A 36 38.32 -11.74 -3.30
N ILE A 37 37.67 -10.57 -3.21
CA ILE A 37 36.75 -10.08 -4.25
C ILE A 37 37.51 -9.73 -5.53
N GLN A 38 38.69 -9.13 -5.45
CA GLN A 38 39.52 -8.78 -6.60
C GLN A 38 40.13 -10.02 -7.27
N ALA A 39 40.51 -11.03 -6.50
CA ALA A 39 40.93 -12.33 -7.03
C ALA A 39 39.78 -13.02 -7.75
N ALA A 40 38.57 -13.04 -7.16
CA ALA A 40 37.38 -13.58 -7.81
C ALA A 40 36.96 -12.78 -9.06
N LEU A 41 37.16 -11.46 -9.07
CA LEU A 41 36.88 -10.62 -10.22
C LEU A 41 37.91 -10.83 -11.33
N ALA A 42 39.20 -10.97 -11.00
CA ALA A 42 40.26 -11.29 -11.95
C ALA A 42 40.09 -12.69 -12.55
N GLU A 43 39.70 -13.68 -11.73
CA GLU A 43 39.39 -15.03 -12.19
C GLU A 43 38.13 -15.04 -13.08
N ALA A 44 37.13 -14.22 -12.75
CA ALA A 44 35.95 -14.02 -13.60
C ALA A 44 36.29 -13.28 -14.92
N GLU A 45 37.17 -12.29 -14.89
CA GLU A 45 37.63 -11.58 -16.09
C GLU A 45 38.49 -12.47 -16.99
N ASP A 46 39.33 -13.35 -16.41
CA ASP A 46 40.11 -14.33 -17.17
C ASP A 46 39.20 -15.38 -17.82
N VAL A 47 38.20 -15.87 -17.08
CA VAL A 47 37.15 -16.76 -17.61
C VAL A 47 36.34 -16.10 -18.72
N ILE A 48 35.98 -14.82 -18.56
CA ILE A 48 35.28 -14.03 -19.59
C ILE A 48 36.17 -13.83 -20.82
N ASN A 49 37.46 -13.55 -20.64
CA ASN A 49 38.39 -13.34 -21.75
C ASN A 49 38.72 -14.65 -22.49
N GLU A 50 38.81 -15.79 -21.81
CA GLU A 50 38.95 -17.11 -22.42
C GLU A 50 37.67 -17.55 -23.16
N LEU A 51 36.48 -17.20 -22.63
CA LEU A 51 35.18 -17.38 -23.30
C LEU A 51 35.06 -16.51 -24.57
N VAL A 52 35.52 -15.26 -24.52
CA VAL A 52 35.48 -14.32 -25.64
C VAL A 52 36.50 -14.67 -26.73
N GLN A 53 37.64 -15.29 -26.39
CA GLN A 53 38.66 -15.72 -27.35
C GLN A 53 38.51 -17.16 -27.89
N GLY A 54 37.49 -17.91 -27.45
CA GLY A 54 37.12 -19.18 -28.08
C GLY A 54 38.18 -20.29 -28.00
N GLN A 55 39.00 -20.34 -26.94
CA GLN A 55 40.13 -21.27 -26.83
C GLN A 55 39.93 -22.50 -25.92
N LEU A 56 38.72 -22.79 -25.41
CA LEU A 56 38.47 -24.05 -24.69
C LEU A 56 37.93 -25.15 -25.63
N PRO A 57 38.54 -26.36 -25.64
CA PRO A 57 38.14 -27.46 -26.51
C PRO A 57 36.77 -28.03 -26.10
N ALA A 58 35.92 -28.22 -27.11
CA ALA A 58 34.47 -28.48 -27.03
C ALA A 58 34.01 -29.80 -26.36
N THR A 59 34.77 -30.39 -25.43
CA THR A 59 34.48 -31.73 -24.90
C THR A 59 34.53 -31.89 -23.39
N ALA A 60 34.57 -30.82 -22.59
CA ALA A 60 34.46 -30.94 -21.14
C ALA A 60 33.36 -30.04 -20.58
N ILE A 61 32.46 -30.67 -19.83
CA ILE A 61 31.35 -30.10 -19.04
C ILE A 61 30.05 -29.90 -19.83
N THR A 62 29.34 -31.02 -20.02
CA THR A 62 27.88 -31.07 -20.05
C THR A 62 27.34 -30.57 -18.71
N TYR A 63 26.77 -29.36 -18.70
CA TYR A 63 25.84 -28.92 -17.64
C TYR A 63 24.47 -28.75 -18.31
N GLU A 64 23.56 -29.69 -18.03
CA GLU A 64 22.14 -29.54 -18.34
C GLU A 64 21.58 -28.37 -17.50
N GLY A 65 21.28 -27.24 -18.13
CA GLY A 65 20.62 -26.12 -17.44
C GLY A 65 21.07 -24.70 -17.81
N ALA A 66 22.03 -24.51 -18.71
CA ALA A 66 22.48 -23.18 -19.14
C ALA A 66 21.68 -22.61 -20.34
N GLY A 67 20.39 -22.95 -20.46
CA GLY A 67 19.53 -22.52 -21.57
C GLY A 67 18.62 -21.31 -21.29
N GLU A 68 18.58 -20.76 -20.07
CA GLU A 68 17.46 -19.88 -19.67
C GLU A 68 17.81 -18.45 -19.25
N PHE A 69 19.07 -18.00 -19.26
CA PHE A 69 19.41 -16.62 -18.83
C PHE A 69 20.04 -15.70 -19.87
N ALA A 70 20.09 -16.12 -21.14
CA ALA A 70 20.01 -15.19 -22.26
C ALA A 70 18.53 -15.19 -22.68
N SER A 71 17.70 -14.18 -22.42
CA SER A 71 17.86 -12.90 -23.11
C SER A 71 16.55 -12.06 -23.09
N LEU A 72 16.37 -11.15 -22.14
CA LEU A 72 15.38 -10.08 -22.35
C LEU A 72 15.79 -9.21 -23.55
N GLU A 73 17.11 -9.05 -23.76
CA GLU A 73 17.69 -8.28 -24.84
C GLU A 73 17.68 -9.00 -26.21
N ASN A 74 17.87 -10.32 -26.26
CA ASN A 74 17.67 -11.10 -27.51
C ASN A 74 16.19 -11.40 -27.79
N VAL A 75 15.31 -11.48 -26.78
CA VAL A 75 13.86 -11.47 -27.02
C VAL A 75 13.44 -10.12 -27.57
N GLN A 76 13.95 -9.01 -27.02
CA GLN A 76 13.69 -7.67 -27.54
C GLN A 76 14.32 -7.46 -28.93
N GLN A 77 15.55 -7.92 -29.19
CA GLN A 77 16.17 -7.89 -30.52
C GLN A 77 15.49 -8.83 -31.51
N ALA A 78 14.98 -9.98 -31.07
CA ALA A 78 14.18 -10.87 -31.93
C ALA A 78 12.83 -10.24 -32.24
N ILE A 79 12.19 -9.57 -31.28
CA ILE A 79 10.98 -8.77 -31.48
C ILE A 79 11.27 -7.60 -32.42
N ASP A 80 12.36 -6.86 -32.23
CA ASP A 80 12.73 -5.70 -33.03
C ASP A 80 13.14 -6.12 -34.46
N ALA A 81 13.85 -7.24 -34.63
CA ALA A 81 14.17 -7.82 -35.93
C ALA A 81 12.93 -8.39 -36.65
N LEU A 82 11.94 -8.91 -35.90
CA LEU A 82 10.63 -9.33 -36.42
C LEU A 82 9.76 -8.13 -36.81
N ILE A 83 9.94 -6.98 -36.14
CA ILE A 83 9.25 -5.71 -36.41
C ILE A 83 9.91 -4.95 -37.58
N SER A 84 11.23 -5.02 -37.76
CA SER A 84 11.98 -4.24 -38.74
C SER A 84 12.23 -4.96 -40.09
N GLY A 85 11.90 -6.25 -40.20
CA GLY A 85 12.35 -7.11 -41.30
C GLY A 85 11.47 -7.18 -42.57
N SER A 86 10.36 -6.45 -42.70
CA SER A 86 9.54 -6.55 -43.92
C SER A 86 8.73 -5.28 -44.19
N GLY A 87 9.02 -4.63 -45.32
CA GLY A 87 8.06 -3.77 -45.98
C GLY A 87 6.86 -4.62 -46.44
N GLY A 88 5.74 -4.50 -45.72
CA GLY A 88 4.55 -5.33 -45.85
C GLY A 88 4.29 -6.09 -44.56
N GLY A 89 3.13 -5.88 -43.95
CA GLY A 89 2.78 -6.31 -42.58
C GLY A 89 3.33 -7.68 -42.18
N GLY A 90 3.94 -7.74 -41.00
CA GLY A 90 4.61 -8.94 -40.50
C GLY A 90 3.63 -10.06 -40.13
N GLU A 91 4.01 -11.29 -40.46
CA GLU A 91 3.37 -12.51 -39.97
C GLU A 91 4.44 -13.40 -39.34
N PHE A 92 4.11 -14.04 -38.22
CA PHE A 92 4.94 -15.10 -37.65
C PHE A 92 4.08 -16.26 -37.17
N SER A 93 4.71 -17.40 -36.92
CA SER A 93 4.05 -18.60 -36.39
C SER A 93 4.42 -18.79 -34.92
N ALA A 94 3.44 -19.16 -34.11
CA ALA A 94 3.62 -19.53 -32.71
C ALA A 94 2.84 -20.82 -32.40
N THR A 95 3.09 -21.42 -31.25
CA THR A 95 2.29 -22.54 -30.75
C THR A 95 1.17 -21.99 -29.87
N ALA A 96 -0.07 -22.36 -30.16
CA ALA A 96 -1.24 -21.98 -29.37
C ALA A 96 -1.28 -22.77 -28.04
N MET A 97 -1.59 -22.06 -26.95
CA MET A 97 -1.91 -22.64 -25.65
C MET A 97 -3.38 -22.34 -25.35
N GLY A 98 -4.22 -23.34 -25.57
CA GLY A 98 -5.66 -23.21 -25.71
C GLY A 98 -6.11 -22.99 -27.16
N ALA A 99 -7.38 -23.28 -27.44
CA ALA A 99 -7.98 -23.01 -28.74
C ALA A 99 -8.09 -21.49 -28.98
N VAL A 100 -7.72 -21.04 -30.17
CA VAL A 100 -7.81 -19.64 -30.60
C VAL A 100 -8.59 -19.55 -31.90
N LEU A 101 -9.40 -18.50 -32.04
CA LEU A 101 -10.21 -18.24 -33.23
C LEU A 101 -9.55 -17.16 -34.10
N GLN A 102 -9.82 -17.17 -35.41
CA GLN A 102 -9.43 -16.10 -36.32
C GLN A 102 -9.89 -14.74 -35.78
N GLY A 103 -9.00 -13.75 -35.85
CA GLY A 103 -9.24 -12.40 -35.34
C GLY A 103 -9.16 -12.28 -33.82
N ALA A 104 -8.87 -13.37 -33.08
CA ALA A 104 -8.64 -13.29 -31.65
C ALA A 104 -7.33 -12.53 -31.36
N PRO A 105 -7.32 -11.53 -30.48
CA PRO A 105 -6.08 -10.94 -29.99
C PRO A 105 -5.29 -11.98 -29.19
N LEU A 106 -3.97 -11.99 -29.36
CA LEU A 106 -3.07 -12.99 -28.76
C LEU A 106 -2.08 -12.33 -27.80
N ALA A 107 -1.81 -13.03 -26.70
CA ALA A 107 -0.84 -12.67 -25.68
C ALA A 107 0.30 -13.70 -25.62
N LEU A 108 1.52 -13.23 -25.39
CA LEU A 108 2.71 -14.08 -25.24
C LEU A 108 2.79 -14.69 -23.83
N ASN A 109 2.98 -16.00 -23.74
CA ASN A 109 3.24 -16.70 -22.49
C ASN A 109 4.74 -16.77 -22.20
N ALA A 110 5.10 -16.95 -20.93
CA ALA A 110 6.51 -17.03 -20.52
C ALA A 110 7.26 -18.22 -21.15
N ASN A 111 6.55 -19.29 -21.51
CA ASN A 111 7.09 -20.48 -22.18
C ASN A 111 7.18 -20.32 -23.71
N GLY A 112 6.99 -19.13 -24.26
CA GLY A 112 7.06 -18.86 -25.71
C GLY A 112 5.84 -19.28 -26.53
N THR A 113 4.81 -19.86 -25.91
CA THR A 113 3.51 -20.10 -26.55
C THR A 113 2.63 -18.86 -26.55
N VAL A 114 1.49 -18.90 -27.23
CA VAL A 114 0.53 -17.78 -27.27
C VAL A 114 -0.87 -18.23 -26.87
N SER A 115 -1.58 -17.37 -26.13
CA SER A 115 -2.98 -17.60 -25.74
C SER A 115 -3.85 -16.48 -26.25
N ALA A 116 -5.16 -16.71 -26.40
CA ALA A 116 -6.11 -15.62 -26.58
C ALA A 116 -6.00 -14.62 -25.41
N VAL A 117 -6.12 -13.32 -25.71
CA VAL A 117 -6.25 -12.30 -24.68
C VAL A 117 -7.56 -12.57 -23.96
N SER A 118 -7.48 -12.64 -22.64
CA SER A 118 -8.62 -12.88 -21.77
C SER A 118 -8.39 -12.23 -20.42
N SER A 119 -9.49 -12.00 -19.71
CA SER A 119 -9.49 -11.69 -18.30
C SER A 119 -10.15 -12.83 -17.54
N SER A 120 -9.52 -13.27 -16.46
CA SER A 120 -10.19 -14.00 -15.40
C SER A 120 -10.39 -13.06 -14.22
N GLY A 121 -11.43 -13.31 -13.43
CA GLY A 121 -11.64 -12.55 -12.21
C GLY A 121 -12.42 -13.33 -11.20
N ALA A 122 -12.12 -13.13 -9.93
CA ALA A 122 -12.95 -13.62 -8.85
C ALA A 122 -13.95 -12.52 -8.47
N ALA A 123 -15.23 -12.88 -8.37
CA ALA A 123 -16.19 -12.01 -7.74
C ALA A 123 -15.76 -11.77 -6.28
N GLY A 124 -15.85 -10.53 -5.82
CA GLY A 124 -15.57 -10.23 -4.43
C GLY A 124 -16.53 -10.98 -3.51
N THR A 125 -16.03 -11.49 -2.38
CA THR A 125 -16.85 -12.24 -1.41
C THR A 125 -16.84 -11.56 -0.05
N THR A 126 -17.98 -11.64 0.66
CA THR A 126 -18.07 -11.34 2.08
C THR A 126 -18.35 -12.62 2.82
N SER A 127 -17.62 -12.89 3.89
CA SER A 127 -17.99 -13.92 4.84
C SER A 127 -17.97 -13.36 6.25
N SER A 128 -18.80 -13.91 7.12
CA SER A 128 -18.89 -13.51 8.52
C SER A 128 -18.80 -14.73 9.43
N SER A 129 -18.09 -14.60 10.53
CA SER A 129 -18.12 -15.57 11.62
C SER A 129 -18.19 -14.85 12.97
N ALA A 130 -19.01 -15.39 13.87
CA ALA A 130 -18.95 -15.00 15.28
C ALA A 130 -17.76 -15.74 15.91
N THR A 131 -16.96 -15.03 16.70
CA THR A 131 -15.93 -15.64 17.55
C THR A 131 -16.40 -15.60 18.99
N ALA A 132 -16.04 -16.62 19.78
CA ALA A 132 -16.31 -16.66 21.22
C ALA A 132 -15.71 -15.44 21.93
N GLY A 133 -16.28 -15.05 23.07
CA GLY A 133 -15.88 -13.86 23.81
C GLY A 133 -14.39 -13.84 24.15
N ILE A 134 -13.77 -12.68 23.96
CA ILE A 134 -12.32 -12.48 24.15
C ILE A 134 -11.93 -12.17 25.61
N GLY A 135 -12.77 -12.56 26.56
CA GLY A 135 -12.56 -12.33 28.00
C GLY A 135 -12.83 -10.91 28.50
N ALA A 136 -13.31 -10.00 27.64
CA ALA A 136 -13.71 -8.64 28.01
C ALA A 136 -15.13 -8.61 28.59
N SER A 137 -15.43 -7.64 29.46
CA SER A 137 -16.78 -7.48 30.01
C SER A 137 -17.68 -6.62 29.12
N SER A 138 -17.18 -5.50 28.59
CA SER A 138 -17.89 -4.67 27.61
C SER A 138 -16.94 -3.78 26.83
N ILE A 139 -16.76 -4.09 25.55
CA ILE A 139 -15.79 -3.44 24.66
C ILE A 139 -16.36 -2.14 24.11
N SER A 140 -15.54 -1.09 24.15
CA SER A 140 -15.83 0.22 23.58
C SER A 140 -14.56 0.84 22.99
N ASP A 141 -14.76 1.72 22.00
CA ASP A 141 -13.72 2.56 21.40
C ASP A 141 -12.55 1.79 20.74
N ALA A 142 -12.75 0.53 20.35
CA ALA A 142 -11.68 -0.35 19.88
C ALA A 142 -10.89 0.23 18.68
N VAL A 143 -9.57 0.05 18.72
CA VAL A 143 -8.62 0.38 17.65
C VAL A 143 -7.68 -0.79 17.43
N GLY A 144 -7.17 -0.98 16.22
CA GLY A 144 -6.28 -2.09 15.93
C GLY A 144 -5.47 -1.93 14.65
N PHE A 145 -4.48 -2.81 14.50
CA PHE A 145 -3.68 -2.95 13.28
C PHE A 145 -3.32 -4.42 13.04
N TYR A 146 -2.89 -4.70 11.82
CA TYR A 146 -2.31 -5.98 11.42
C TYR A 146 -0.82 -5.79 11.15
N ASP A 147 -0.02 -6.64 11.76
CA ASP A 147 1.40 -6.72 11.50
C ASP A 147 1.65 -7.84 10.47
N ALA A 148 1.84 -7.44 9.21
CA ALA A 148 2.15 -8.36 8.13
C ALA A 148 3.52 -9.05 8.29
N SER A 149 4.46 -8.44 9.02
CA SER A 149 5.78 -9.05 9.24
C SER A 149 5.74 -10.24 10.21
N THR A 150 4.71 -10.30 11.05
CA THR A 150 4.59 -11.33 12.09
C THR A 150 3.24 -12.03 12.11
N ASN A 151 2.37 -11.72 11.14
CA ASN A 151 0.99 -12.22 10.99
C ASN A 151 0.14 -12.04 12.26
N LYS A 152 0.23 -10.89 12.92
CA LYS A 152 -0.52 -10.61 14.16
C LYS A 152 -1.54 -9.51 13.98
N ILE A 153 -2.73 -9.69 14.52
CA ILE A 153 -3.73 -8.64 14.68
C ILE A 153 -3.66 -8.17 16.14
N VAL A 154 -3.49 -6.87 16.34
CA VAL A 154 -3.39 -6.24 17.65
C VAL A 154 -4.57 -5.30 17.82
N VAL A 155 -5.35 -5.50 18.88
CA VAL A 155 -6.53 -4.68 19.18
C VAL A 155 -6.41 -4.14 20.59
N ALA A 156 -6.51 -2.82 20.74
CA ALA A 156 -6.64 -2.13 22.02
C ALA A 156 -8.07 -1.59 22.16
N PHE A 157 -8.63 -1.65 23.37
CA PHE A 157 -9.98 -1.19 23.63
C PHE A 157 -10.19 -0.80 25.09
N ARG A 158 -11.26 -0.03 25.33
CA ARG A 158 -11.75 0.29 26.67
C ARG A 158 -12.74 -0.78 27.11
N ASP A 159 -12.47 -1.43 28.23
CA ASP A 159 -13.41 -2.34 28.89
C ASP A 159 -14.32 -1.56 29.84
N SER A 160 -15.43 -1.04 29.29
CA SER A 160 -16.43 -0.27 30.03
C SER A 160 -17.13 -1.07 31.15
N GLY A 161 -17.08 -2.41 31.09
CA GLY A 161 -17.59 -3.29 32.13
C GLY A 161 -16.59 -3.54 33.27
N ASP A 162 -15.33 -3.17 33.08
CA ASP A 162 -14.22 -3.35 34.04
C ASP A 162 -13.54 -2.00 34.31
N GLY A 163 -14.31 -1.04 34.84
CA GLY A 163 -13.79 0.26 35.26
C GLY A 163 -13.31 1.18 34.14
N GLY A 164 -13.53 0.84 32.87
CA GLY A 164 -13.01 1.59 31.73
C GLY A 164 -11.52 1.37 31.49
N PHE A 165 -10.97 0.24 31.95
CA PHE A 165 -9.56 -0.10 31.79
C PHE A 165 -9.17 -0.28 30.32
N LEU A 166 -7.96 0.13 29.99
CA LEU A 166 -7.38 -0.08 28.67
C LEU A 166 -6.86 -1.50 28.60
N LYS A 167 -7.45 -2.30 27.71
CA LYS A 167 -7.05 -3.67 27.48
C LYS A 167 -6.56 -3.87 26.07
N MET A 168 -5.75 -4.90 25.88
CA MET A 168 -5.22 -5.28 24.57
C MET A 168 -5.32 -6.79 24.40
N ILE A 169 -5.69 -7.21 23.20
CA ILE A 169 -5.64 -8.61 22.79
C ILE A 169 -4.88 -8.74 21.47
N VAL A 170 -4.08 -9.79 21.39
CA VAL A 170 -3.29 -10.14 20.20
C VAL A 170 -3.81 -11.45 19.65
N GLY A 171 -4.09 -11.49 18.35
CA GLY A 171 -4.50 -12.68 17.63
C GLY A 171 -3.50 -13.03 16.52
N THR A 172 -3.24 -14.31 16.32
CA THR A 172 -2.41 -14.80 15.21
C THR A 172 -3.29 -15.06 13.99
N TYR A 173 -2.91 -14.52 12.83
CA TYR A 173 -3.60 -14.73 11.57
C TYR A 173 -2.97 -15.86 10.76
N ALA A 174 -3.73 -16.91 10.49
CA ALA A 174 -3.28 -18.00 9.63
C ALA A 174 -4.45 -18.63 8.88
N ALA A 175 -4.28 -18.84 7.57
CA ALA A 175 -5.23 -19.55 6.71
C ALA A 175 -6.70 -19.11 6.90
N GLY A 176 -6.96 -17.79 6.93
CA GLY A 176 -8.31 -17.24 7.06
C GLY A 176 -8.89 -17.25 8.49
N THR A 177 -8.11 -17.66 9.49
CA THR A 177 -8.55 -17.77 10.90
C THR A 177 -7.71 -16.89 11.82
N ILE A 178 -8.36 -16.31 12.85
CA ILE A 178 -7.67 -15.62 13.95
C ILE A 178 -7.71 -16.51 15.18
N THR A 179 -6.54 -16.79 15.76
CA THR A 179 -6.43 -17.42 17.07
C THR A 179 -6.04 -16.38 18.11
N TRP A 180 -6.95 -16.04 19.01
CA TRP A 180 -6.72 -15.05 20.07
C TRP A 180 -5.85 -15.59 21.20
N GLY A 181 -4.92 -14.78 21.69
CA GLY A 181 -4.18 -15.02 22.92
C GLY A 181 -4.97 -14.63 24.17
N SER A 182 -4.28 -14.50 25.30
CA SER A 182 -4.87 -14.01 26.55
C SER A 182 -5.10 -12.51 26.52
N LEU A 183 -6.18 -12.06 27.15
CA LEU A 183 -6.48 -10.64 27.31
C LEU A 183 -5.51 -9.98 28.30
N ALA A 184 -4.85 -8.90 27.89
CA ALA A 184 -3.93 -8.14 28.72
C ALA A 184 -4.56 -6.83 29.21
N THR A 185 -4.45 -6.53 30.50
CA THR A 185 -4.75 -5.20 31.04
C THR A 185 -3.50 -4.32 30.90
N ILE A 186 -3.60 -3.28 30.07
CA ILE A 186 -2.49 -2.36 29.78
C ILE A 186 -2.47 -1.20 30.76
N VAL A 187 -3.66 -0.66 31.08
CA VAL A 187 -3.82 0.42 32.05
C VAL A 187 -4.99 0.08 32.96
N SER A 188 -4.72 -0.01 34.27
CA SER A 188 -5.71 -0.21 35.33
C SER A 188 -6.33 1.12 35.80
N ALA A 189 -6.76 1.93 34.85
CA ALA A 189 -7.44 3.20 35.09
C ALA A 189 -8.47 3.47 34.00
N SER A 190 -9.48 4.32 34.29
CA SER A 190 -10.46 4.74 33.28
C SER A 190 -9.74 5.46 32.13
N THR A 191 -9.94 5.00 30.91
CA THR A 191 -9.33 5.55 29.70
C THR A 191 -10.36 5.87 28.62
N ILE A 192 -10.08 6.88 27.81
CA ILE A 192 -10.85 7.26 26.61
C ILE A 192 -9.91 7.80 25.53
N GLY A 193 -10.40 7.91 24.28
CA GLY A 193 -9.71 8.65 23.23
C GLY A 193 -8.31 8.12 22.90
N PHE A 194 -8.20 6.81 22.65
CA PHE A 194 -6.91 6.17 22.39
C PHE A 194 -6.62 5.99 20.90
N THR A 195 -5.34 6.04 20.55
CA THR A 195 -4.80 5.77 19.21
C THR A 195 -3.69 4.74 19.35
N LEU A 196 -3.76 3.67 18.56
CA LEU A 196 -2.77 2.60 18.52
C LEU A 196 -2.05 2.64 17.17
N VAL A 197 -0.72 2.54 17.19
CA VAL A 197 0.09 2.53 15.98
C VAL A 197 1.17 1.43 16.06
N ARG A 198 1.36 0.70 14.97
CA ARG A 198 2.46 -0.26 14.80
C ARG A 198 3.77 0.47 14.59
N THR A 199 4.77 0.29 15.44
CA THR A 199 6.07 0.99 15.37
C THR A 199 7.20 0.15 14.77
N GLY A 200 6.92 -1.13 14.46
CA GLY A 200 7.85 -2.08 13.89
C GLY A 200 7.27 -3.49 13.97
N ALA A 201 8.06 -4.48 13.59
CA ALA A 201 7.69 -5.89 13.80
C ALA A 201 7.47 -6.14 15.30
N ASP A 202 6.30 -6.65 15.67
CA ASP A 202 5.95 -6.98 17.05
C ASP A 202 6.11 -5.81 18.05
N ALA A 203 5.99 -4.57 17.56
CA ALA A 203 6.14 -3.36 18.37
C ALA A 203 5.02 -2.36 18.10
N PHE A 204 4.60 -1.65 19.14
CA PHE A 204 3.54 -0.66 19.05
C PHE A 204 3.76 0.53 19.98
N ALA A 205 3.02 1.60 19.67
CA ALA A 205 2.80 2.73 20.55
C ALA A 205 1.32 3.02 20.72
N LEU A 206 0.97 3.50 21.90
CA LEU A 206 -0.39 3.79 22.29
C LEU A 206 -0.43 5.15 22.97
N ALA A 207 -1.27 6.05 22.48
CA ALA A 207 -1.67 7.24 23.21
C ALA A 207 -3.10 7.10 23.67
N TYR A 208 -3.40 7.66 24.84
CA TYR A 208 -4.71 7.57 25.48
C TYR A 208 -4.89 8.69 26.50
N TYR A 209 -6.13 9.06 26.76
CA TYR A 209 -6.47 9.95 27.87
C TYR A 209 -6.85 9.12 29.09
N ARG A 210 -6.28 9.46 30.25
CA ARG A 210 -6.77 8.99 31.54
C ARG A 210 -7.89 9.88 32.04
N ALA A 211 -9.04 9.28 32.34
CA ALA A 211 -10.22 9.94 32.88
C ALA A 211 -10.42 9.60 34.37
N ASP A 212 -9.34 9.68 35.15
CA ASP A 212 -9.32 9.43 36.59
C ASP A 212 -8.64 10.60 37.35
N ALA A 213 -8.23 10.39 38.60
CA ALA A 213 -7.69 11.44 39.45
C ALA A 213 -6.37 12.05 38.94
N VAL A 214 -5.67 11.39 38.01
CA VAL A 214 -4.45 11.87 37.35
C VAL A 214 -4.70 12.11 35.86
N ALA A 215 -5.76 12.86 35.59
CA ALA A 215 -6.22 13.12 34.24
C ALA A 215 -5.12 13.73 33.34
N GLY A 216 -5.05 13.25 32.10
CA GLY A 216 -4.07 13.70 31.14
C GLY A 216 -3.91 12.75 29.96
N GLN A 217 -3.22 13.24 28.93
CA GLN A 217 -2.79 12.46 27.78
C GLN A 217 -1.49 11.75 28.08
N TYR A 218 -1.49 10.44 27.90
CA TYR A 218 -0.33 9.59 28.12
C TYR A 218 0.06 8.88 26.83
N VAL A 219 1.35 8.57 26.72
CA VAL A 219 1.92 7.79 25.64
C VAL A 219 2.73 6.65 26.26
N LEU A 220 2.55 5.44 25.76
CA LEU A 220 3.37 4.29 26.12
C LEU A 220 3.79 3.54 24.85
N ALA A 221 4.85 2.75 24.98
CA ALA A 221 5.31 1.83 23.95
C ALA A 221 5.32 0.40 24.51
N GLY A 222 5.17 -0.57 23.62
CA GLY A 222 5.16 -1.96 23.99
C GLY A 222 5.68 -2.89 22.89
N THR A 223 5.99 -4.11 23.31
CA THR A 223 6.45 -5.21 22.47
C THR A 223 5.53 -6.41 22.61
N ILE A 224 5.56 -7.28 21.61
CA ILE A 224 4.75 -8.49 21.50
C ILE A 224 5.69 -9.68 21.34
N SER A 225 5.48 -10.75 22.11
CA SER A 225 6.18 -12.02 21.93
C SER A 225 5.17 -13.16 21.95
N GLY A 226 5.02 -13.87 20.82
CA GLY A 226 3.88 -14.74 20.60
C GLY A 226 2.58 -13.94 20.61
N THR A 227 1.77 -14.06 21.66
CA THR A 227 0.60 -13.21 21.91
C THR A 227 0.70 -12.40 23.20
N THR A 228 1.83 -12.48 23.90
CA THR A 228 2.08 -11.80 25.17
C THR A 228 2.48 -10.36 24.91
N VAL A 229 1.78 -9.42 25.55
CA VAL A 229 2.06 -7.98 25.47
C VAL A 229 2.92 -7.54 26.64
N THR A 230 3.98 -6.78 26.38
CA THR A 230 4.80 -6.10 27.39
C THR A 230 4.79 -4.60 27.12
N VAL A 231 4.57 -3.78 28.15
CA VAL A 231 4.53 -2.31 28.01
C VAL A 231 5.52 -1.63 28.94
N GLY A 232 6.03 -0.48 28.49
CA GLY A 232 6.86 0.40 29.32
C GLY A 232 6.03 1.29 30.25
N SER A 233 6.71 2.19 30.95
CA SER A 233 6.05 3.18 31.79
C SER A 233 5.36 4.27 30.94
N PRO A 234 4.08 4.61 31.21
CA PRO A 234 3.42 5.70 30.51
C PRO A 234 4.09 7.05 30.78
N VAL A 235 4.23 7.86 29.73
CA VAL A 235 4.78 9.21 29.79
C VAL A 235 3.67 10.22 29.56
N LEU A 236 3.55 11.22 30.44
CA LEU A 236 2.57 12.29 30.30
C LEU A 236 2.95 13.22 29.14
N ALA A 237 2.09 13.30 28.13
CA ALA A 237 2.24 14.20 26.99
C ALA A 237 1.59 15.58 27.24
N SER A 238 0.44 15.61 27.92
CA SER A 238 -0.26 16.85 28.28
C SER A 238 -1.21 16.59 29.46
N SER A 239 -1.32 17.54 30.40
CA SER A 239 -2.25 17.44 31.54
C SER A 239 -3.64 18.03 31.26
N SER A 240 -3.84 18.70 30.12
CA SER A 240 -5.03 19.52 29.85
C SER A 240 -5.87 19.05 28.65
N SER A 241 -5.31 18.19 27.80
CA SER A 241 -5.96 17.80 26.55
C SER A 241 -6.83 16.55 26.66
N LEU A 242 -7.96 16.51 25.95
CA LEU A 242 -8.86 15.36 25.83
C LEU A 242 -8.75 14.60 24.49
N ALA A 243 -8.06 15.17 23.50
CA ALA A 243 -8.00 14.61 22.15
C ALA A 243 -6.54 14.38 21.73
N THR A 244 -6.12 13.11 21.72
CA THR A 244 -4.82 12.72 21.14
C THR A 244 -5.03 11.92 19.88
N LYS A 245 -4.31 12.32 18.84
CA LYS A 245 -4.18 11.57 17.60
C LYS A 245 -2.69 11.40 17.32
N MET A 246 -2.29 10.18 17.03
CA MET A 246 -0.90 9.87 16.71
C MET A 246 -0.76 9.58 15.23
N ALA A 247 0.28 10.13 14.62
CA ALA A 247 0.74 9.76 13.30
C ALA A 247 2.17 9.21 13.45
N LEU A 248 2.43 8.00 12.99
CA LEU A 248 3.79 7.47 12.89
C LEU A 248 4.41 7.94 11.59
N ASP A 249 5.66 8.37 11.66
CA ASP A 249 6.56 8.37 10.52
C ASP A 249 7.16 6.96 10.38
N PRO A 250 6.74 6.16 9.38
CA PRO A 250 7.16 4.77 9.23
C PRO A 250 8.64 4.62 8.89
N THR A 251 9.33 5.70 8.48
CA THR A 251 10.74 5.66 8.07
C THR A 251 11.69 5.94 9.23
N SER A 252 11.24 6.66 10.27
CA SER A 252 12.09 7.09 11.39
C SER A 252 11.74 6.46 12.74
N SER A 253 10.68 5.64 12.81
CA SER A 253 10.12 5.10 14.06
C SER A 253 9.76 6.18 15.08
N ARG A 254 9.46 7.39 14.60
CA ARG A 254 9.07 8.55 15.41
C ARG A 254 7.58 8.79 15.27
N LEU A 255 6.93 9.10 16.38
CA LEU A 255 5.50 9.40 16.38
C LEU A 255 5.29 10.89 16.59
N VAL A 256 4.49 11.51 15.75
CA VAL A 256 3.92 12.81 16.02
C VAL A 256 2.62 12.60 16.79
N ILE A 257 2.57 13.17 17.99
CA ILE A 257 1.39 13.20 18.84
C ILE A 257 0.81 14.60 18.69
N ALA A 258 -0.38 14.70 18.12
CA ALA A 258 -1.06 15.97 17.94
C ALA A 258 -2.34 16.01 18.78
N TYR A 259 -2.60 17.16 19.39
CA TYR A 259 -3.68 17.37 20.33
C TYR A 259 -4.17 18.81 20.37
N SER A 260 -5.42 19.02 20.78
CA SER A 260 -5.95 20.35 21.13
C SER A 260 -5.65 20.63 22.60
N ASP A 261 -5.28 21.87 22.94
CA ASP A 261 -5.06 22.28 24.34
C ASP A 261 -6.15 23.24 24.83
N PRO A 262 -7.21 22.74 25.49
CA PRO A 262 -8.29 23.56 26.02
C PRO A 262 -7.83 24.66 27.00
N SER A 263 -6.70 24.45 27.69
CA SER A 263 -6.15 25.44 28.61
C SER A 263 -5.45 26.61 27.91
N ASP A 264 -5.13 26.45 26.62
CA ASP A 264 -4.50 27.45 25.76
C ASP A 264 -5.42 27.78 24.56
N GLY A 265 -6.72 27.98 24.84
CA GLY A 265 -7.70 28.38 23.82
C GLY A 265 -7.99 27.32 22.75
N SER A 266 -7.79 26.04 23.08
CA SER A 266 -7.94 24.91 22.16
C SER A 266 -6.97 24.92 20.97
N LYS A 267 -5.80 25.55 21.12
CA LYS A 267 -4.76 25.54 20.07
C LYS A 267 -4.33 24.12 19.72
N ALA A 268 -4.08 23.87 18.44
CA ALA A 268 -3.46 22.63 17.99
C ALA A 268 -1.98 22.64 18.38
N LYS A 269 -1.56 21.59 19.10
CA LYS A 269 -0.19 21.36 19.53
C LYS A 269 0.29 20.00 19.07
N ALA A 270 1.60 19.86 18.91
CA ALA A 270 2.25 18.61 18.56
C ALA A 270 3.52 18.37 19.36
N ARG A 271 3.82 17.10 19.61
CA ARG A 271 5.09 16.62 20.19
C ARG A 271 5.59 15.43 19.38
N VAL A 272 6.91 15.28 19.28
CA VAL A 272 7.53 14.07 18.74
C VAL A 272 7.81 13.10 19.89
N ALA A 273 7.45 11.84 19.73
CA ALA A 273 7.91 10.75 20.57
C ALA A 273 8.95 9.92 19.81
N THR A 274 10.09 9.69 20.46
CA THR A 274 11.07 8.68 20.05
C THR A 274 10.87 7.42 20.88
N ILE A 275 10.90 6.26 20.22
CA ILE A 275 10.71 4.96 20.86
C ILE A 275 11.97 4.12 20.71
N SER A 276 12.42 3.56 21.83
CA SER A 276 13.47 2.54 21.87
C SER A 276 13.01 1.39 22.75
N GLY A 277 12.65 0.26 22.12
CA GLY A 277 11.99 -0.84 22.81
C GLY A 277 10.66 -0.38 23.42
N THR A 278 10.54 -0.45 24.74
CA THR A 278 9.35 -0.01 25.49
C THR A 278 9.46 1.41 26.05
N THR A 279 10.60 2.08 25.87
CA THR A 279 10.83 3.43 26.41
C THR A 279 10.36 4.49 25.42
N VAL A 280 9.57 5.44 25.92
CA VAL A 280 9.09 6.62 25.19
C VAL A 280 9.86 7.85 25.70
N THR A 281 10.37 8.67 24.77
CA THR A 281 10.93 9.99 25.08
C THR A 281 10.19 11.05 24.27
N LEU A 282 9.66 12.08 24.93
CA LEU A 282 8.97 13.19 24.28
C LEU A 282 9.92 14.35 23.99
N GLY A 283 9.86 14.88 22.77
CA GLY A 283 10.50 16.13 22.38
C GLY A 283 9.73 17.36 22.88
N ALA A 284 10.20 18.53 22.44
CA ALA A 284 9.57 19.80 22.77
C ALA A 284 8.15 19.91 22.17
N GLU A 285 7.30 20.68 22.85
CA GLU A 285 5.96 21.01 22.39
C GLU A 285 6.01 22.09 21.32
N LEU A 286 5.31 21.86 20.21
CA LEU A 286 5.12 22.82 19.13
C LEU A 286 3.67 23.28 19.11
N VAL A 287 3.43 24.59 19.00
CA VAL A 287 2.12 25.14 18.61
C VAL A 287 2.03 25.09 17.08
N VAL A 288 1.10 24.29 16.57
CA VAL A 288 0.94 24.02 15.14
C VAL A 288 -0.01 25.01 14.49
N ASP A 289 -1.07 25.40 15.20
CA ASP A 289 -1.96 26.50 14.81
C ASP A 289 -2.24 27.36 16.04
N ALA A 290 -2.23 28.68 15.87
CA ALA A 290 -2.55 29.65 16.91
C ALA A 290 -4.06 29.85 17.09
N GLY A 291 -4.88 29.36 16.15
CA GLY A 291 -6.34 29.31 16.22
C GLY A 291 -6.87 28.14 17.06
N ALA A 292 -8.15 28.23 17.45
CA ALA A 292 -8.84 27.17 18.20
C ALA A 292 -9.23 26.00 17.28
N CYS A 293 -8.81 24.77 17.61
CA CYS A 293 -9.15 23.55 16.86
C CYS A 293 -10.11 22.66 17.67
N ASN A 294 -11.18 22.16 17.03
CA ASN A 294 -12.15 21.27 17.66
C ASN A 294 -11.80 19.78 17.44
N ASN A 295 -12.32 18.93 18.32
CA ASN A 295 -11.79 17.60 18.66
C ASN A 295 -11.93 16.48 17.60
N GLU A 296 -12.49 16.74 16.41
CA GLU A 296 -13.00 15.66 15.54
C GLU A 296 -12.14 15.33 14.29
N SER A 297 -11.07 16.07 13.98
CA SER A 297 -10.39 15.90 12.67
C SER A 297 -8.86 15.81 12.67
N LEU A 298 -8.17 15.69 13.81
CA LEU A 298 -6.73 15.41 13.79
C LEU A 298 -6.46 13.97 13.33
N ARG A 299 -6.18 13.70 12.05
CA ARG A 299 -5.61 12.41 11.59
C ARG A 299 -4.58 12.72 10.51
N VAL A 300 -3.30 12.51 10.85
CA VAL A 300 -2.09 12.74 10.00
C VAL A 300 -2.10 14.10 9.32
N VAL A 301 -1.57 15.11 10.02
CA VAL A 301 -1.35 16.49 9.54
C VAL A 301 -2.51 17.03 8.69
N ALA A 302 -3.74 16.78 9.15
CA ALA A 302 -4.93 17.51 8.79
C ALA A 302 -5.32 18.37 10.00
N LEU A 303 -5.15 19.69 9.88
CA LEU A 303 -5.53 20.73 10.83
C LEU A 303 -6.93 21.27 10.46
N ALA A 304 -8.04 20.62 10.80
CA ALA A 304 -9.35 21.22 10.48
C ALA A 304 -9.83 22.22 11.56
N GLU A 305 -10.30 23.40 11.12
CA GLU A 305 -11.20 24.28 11.87
C GLU A 305 -12.66 23.99 11.44
N SER A 306 -13.63 24.45 12.22
CA SER A 306 -15.03 24.00 12.20
C SER A 306 -15.86 24.21 10.92
N THR A 307 -15.28 24.72 9.83
CA THR A 307 -15.88 24.77 8.47
C THR A 307 -14.84 24.65 7.34
N ASP A 308 -13.58 25.01 7.62
CA ASP A 308 -12.45 24.99 6.68
C ASP A 308 -11.47 23.87 7.06
N HIS A 309 -11.37 22.84 6.22
CA HIS A 309 -10.54 21.66 6.51
C HIS A 309 -9.10 21.98 6.10
N LYS A 310 -8.26 22.37 7.07
CA LYS A 310 -6.85 22.63 6.78
C LYS A 310 -6.02 21.36 6.94
N MET A 311 -4.90 21.30 6.24
CA MET A 311 -3.95 20.21 6.20
C MET A 311 -2.55 20.79 6.06
N ALA A 312 -1.53 20.10 6.52
CA ALA A 312 -0.15 20.51 6.32
C ALA A 312 0.73 19.25 6.19
N VAL A 313 2.02 19.42 5.95
CA VAL A 313 2.98 18.30 6.04
C VAL A 313 3.83 18.53 7.28
N ALA A 314 3.98 17.51 8.12
CA ALA A 314 4.88 17.56 9.26
C ALA A 314 6.23 16.96 8.85
N THR A 315 7.31 17.68 9.10
CA THR A 315 8.67 17.19 8.93
C THR A 315 9.27 16.90 10.29
N VAL A 316 9.73 15.66 10.51
CA VAL A 316 10.31 15.23 11.78
C VAL A 316 11.84 15.14 11.65
N SER A 317 12.57 15.90 12.46
CA SER A 317 14.03 15.85 12.53
C SER A 317 14.48 15.70 13.98
N GLY A 318 15.04 14.53 14.32
CA GLY A 318 15.35 14.17 15.70
C GLY A 318 14.09 14.16 16.57
N THR A 319 14.11 14.94 17.65
CA THR A 319 12.96 15.15 18.57
C THR A 319 12.13 16.38 18.22
N SER A 320 12.42 17.05 17.10
CA SER A 320 11.73 18.26 16.65
C SER A 320 10.77 17.95 15.50
N VAL A 321 9.65 18.65 15.48
CA VAL A 321 8.70 18.67 14.37
C VAL A 321 8.62 20.09 13.81
N SER A 322 8.57 20.22 12.49
CA SER A 322 8.18 21.45 11.81
C SER A 322 6.98 21.17 10.91
N ILE A 323 6.22 22.21 10.60
CA ILE A 323 5.00 22.12 9.81
C ILE A 323 5.20 22.95 8.54
N GLY A 324 4.88 22.37 7.40
CA GLY A 324 4.84 23.03 6.11
C GLY A 324 3.75 24.08 6.01
N ALA A 325 3.53 24.63 4.81
CA ALA A 325 2.44 25.55 4.58
C ALA A 325 1.09 24.87 4.88
N ILE A 326 0.20 25.60 5.57
CA ILE A 326 -1.16 25.13 5.81
C ILE A 326 -1.95 25.22 4.50
N PHE A 327 -2.27 24.06 3.94
CA PHE A 327 -3.25 23.90 2.87
C PHE A 327 -4.65 24.02 3.45
N THR A 328 -5.49 24.91 2.89
CA THR A 328 -6.91 25.00 3.27
C THR A 328 -7.76 24.37 2.18
N HIS A 329 -8.52 23.34 2.52
CA HIS A 329 -9.46 22.73 1.59
C HIS A 329 -10.65 23.65 1.35
N ALA A 330 -10.84 24.05 0.09
CA ALA A 330 -11.82 25.07 -0.30
C ALA A 330 -13.28 24.60 -0.23
N ILE A 331 -13.54 23.31 0.04
CA ILE A 331 -14.89 22.74 0.05
C ILE A 331 -15.30 22.47 1.49
N ALA A 332 -16.45 23.03 1.91
CA ALA A 332 -16.97 22.83 3.24
C ALA A 332 -17.38 21.36 3.47
N MET A 333 -16.75 20.72 4.47
CA MET A 333 -17.09 19.36 4.90
C MET A 333 -17.72 19.39 6.30
N ALA A 334 -18.53 18.38 6.61
CA ALA A 334 -19.04 18.18 7.95
C ALA A 334 -17.86 17.78 8.85
N SER A 335 -17.72 18.45 10.00
CA SER A 335 -16.60 18.21 10.92
C SER A 335 -16.63 16.81 11.55
N ASN A 336 -17.81 16.18 11.58
CA ASN A 336 -17.99 14.81 12.02
C ASN A 336 -17.84 13.84 10.83
N ASN A 337 -17.09 12.75 11.03
CA ASN A 337 -16.89 11.65 10.07
C ASN A 337 -16.02 11.99 8.85
N ILE A 338 -14.77 12.37 9.12
CA ILE A 338 -13.71 12.43 8.12
C ILE A 338 -12.67 11.37 8.43
N ALA A 339 -12.25 10.64 7.40
CA ALA A 339 -11.15 9.70 7.49
C ALA A 339 -10.13 9.99 6.40
N THR A 340 -8.85 9.84 6.73
CA THR A 340 -7.72 9.98 5.81
C THR A 340 -6.91 8.70 5.79
N VAL A 341 -6.34 8.38 4.64
CA VAL A 341 -5.41 7.25 4.47
C VAL A 341 -4.32 7.64 3.47
N GLY A 342 -3.07 7.42 3.87
CA GLY A 342 -1.92 7.56 2.97
C GLY A 342 -1.90 6.42 1.96
N ILE A 343 -1.54 6.73 0.72
CA ILE A 343 -1.29 5.74 -0.33
C ILE A 343 0.10 6.02 -0.94
N PRO A 344 0.76 5.03 -1.59
CA PRO A 344 2.12 5.18 -2.08
C PRO A 344 2.34 6.36 -3.03
N SER A 345 3.60 6.72 -3.21
CA SER A 345 4.07 7.80 -4.11
C SER A 345 3.66 9.20 -3.66
N ASP A 346 3.61 9.43 -2.35
CA ASP A 346 3.26 10.73 -1.75
C ASP A 346 1.82 11.17 -2.04
N TYR A 347 0.86 10.25 -2.01
CA TYR A 347 -0.56 10.61 -2.14
C TYR A 347 -1.33 10.26 -0.86
N PHE A 348 -2.47 10.90 -0.67
CA PHE A 348 -3.42 10.46 0.34
C PHE A 348 -4.85 10.69 -0.13
N ILE A 349 -5.76 9.90 0.41
CA ILE A 349 -7.19 10.02 0.19
C ILE A 349 -7.86 10.50 1.47
N MET A 350 -8.71 11.51 1.34
CA MET A 350 -9.62 11.94 2.39
C MET A 350 -11.05 11.57 1.98
N ILE A 351 -11.81 10.96 2.88
CA ILE A 351 -13.23 10.67 2.68
C ILE A 351 -14.04 11.39 3.76
N GLY A 352 -15.07 12.11 3.34
CA GLY A 352 -15.95 12.86 4.23
C GLY A 352 -17.26 13.25 3.58
N ARG A 353 -18.11 13.96 4.33
CA ARG A 353 -19.43 14.43 3.89
C ARG A 353 -19.42 15.93 3.61
N ARG A 354 -20.05 16.38 2.53
CA ARG A 354 -20.25 17.81 2.20
C ARG A 354 -21.31 18.49 3.09
N VAL A 355 -21.10 19.76 3.43
CA VAL A 355 -22.05 20.57 4.23
C VAL A 355 -23.22 21.09 3.39
N SER A 356 -23.00 21.35 2.09
CA SER A 356 -23.95 22.07 1.24
C SER A 356 -24.86 21.14 0.43
N GLY A 357 -26.11 20.93 0.87
CA GLY A 357 -27.25 20.43 0.07
C GLY A 357 -27.19 18.99 -0.47
N ASP A 358 -26.00 18.50 -0.81
CA ASP A 358 -25.68 17.15 -1.21
C ASP A 358 -25.09 16.42 0.00
N THR A 359 -25.87 15.51 0.56
CA THR A 359 -25.43 14.67 1.68
C THR A 359 -24.56 13.50 1.23
N SER A 360 -24.19 13.43 -0.05
CA SER A 360 -23.33 12.37 -0.58
C SER A 360 -21.93 12.46 0.01
N GLY A 361 -21.39 11.31 0.39
CA GLY A 361 -19.99 11.21 0.73
C GLY A 361 -19.11 11.47 -0.47
N THR A 362 -17.93 12.03 -0.25
CA THR A 362 -16.96 12.36 -1.31
C THR A 362 -15.58 11.87 -0.90
N ALA A 363 -14.86 11.26 -1.83
CA ALA A 363 -13.44 10.97 -1.71
C ALA A 363 -12.64 12.06 -2.43
N PHE A 364 -11.58 12.55 -1.81
CA PHE A 364 -10.68 13.57 -2.35
C PHE A 364 -9.27 13.00 -2.42
N LEU A 365 -8.61 13.18 -3.56
CA LEU A 365 -7.23 12.79 -3.79
C LEU A 365 -6.31 14.00 -3.66
N TYR A 366 -5.24 13.82 -2.91
CA TYR A 366 -4.19 14.82 -2.73
C TYR A 366 -2.84 14.22 -3.04
N GLN A 367 -1.94 15.08 -3.49
CA GLN A 367 -0.51 14.79 -3.64
C GLN A 367 0.28 15.64 -2.64
N VAL A 368 1.29 15.02 -2.06
CA VAL A 368 2.31 15.64 -1.24
C VAL A 368 3.58 15.77 -2.07
N SER A 369 4.23 16.93 -2.04
CA SER A 369 5.54 17.14 -2.64
C SER A 369 6.39 17.98 -1.70
N GLY A 370 7.38 17.35 -1.07
CA GLY A 370 8.13 17.95 0.03
C GLY A 370 7.19 18.32 1.18
N THR A 371 7.04 19.61 1.45
CA THR A 371 6.18 20.15 2.51
C THR A 371 4.84 20.70 1.99
N THR A 372 4.56 20.55 0.70
CA THR A 372 3.37 21.13 0.04
C THR A 372 2.32 20.07 -0.23
N ILE A 373 1.05 20.41 -0.01
CA ILE A 373 -0.11 19.60 -0.38
C ILE A 373 -0.79 20.23 -1.60
N SER A 374 -1.12 19.40 -2.59
CA SER A 374 -1.90 19.80 -3.77
C SER A 374 -3.17 18.95 -3.86
N TYR A 375 -4.32 19.60 -4.10
CA TYR A 375 -5.56 18.92 -4.46
C TYR A 375 -5.48 18.44 -5.91
N ILE A 376 -5.87 17.19 -6.15
CA ILE A 376 -5.76 16.55 -7.48
C ILE A 376 -7.15 16.33 -8.08
N SER A 377 -8.02 15.60 -7.38
CA SER A 377 -9.34 15.23 -7.90
C SER A 377 -10.30 14.84 -6.78
N GLU A 378 -11.57 14.68 -7.13
CA GLU A 378 -12.59 14.14 -6.25
C GLU A 378 -13.45 13.08 -6.93
N LEU A 379 -14.13 12.29 -6.11
CA LEU A 379 -15.10 11.29 -6.52
C LEU A 379 -16.32 11.36 -5.61
N ALA A 380 -17.48 11.63 -6.19
CA ALA A 380 -18.75 11.52 -5.49
C ALA A 380 -19.06 10.04 -5.23
N LEU A 381 -19.22 9.68 -3.96
CA LEU A 381 -19.51 8.32 -3.52
C LEU A 381 -21.03 8.04 -3.44
N GLY A 382 -21.85 9.06 -3.72
CA GLY A 382 -23.31 8.97 -3.75
C GLY A 382 -23.94 8.60 -2.40
N SER A 383 -25.09 7.92 -2.45
CA SER A 383 -25.83 7.42 -1.27
C SER A 383 -25.11 6.33 -0.46
N SER A 384 -23.96 5.86 -0.92
CA SER A 384 -23.11 4.86 -0.24
C SER A 384 -22.64 5.32 1.15
N LEU A 385 -22.64 6.63 1.40
CA LEU A 385 -22.22 7.29 2.65
C LEU A 385 -23.38 7.96 3.40
N TYR A 386 -24.64 7.63 3.07
CA TYR A 386 -25.83 8.27 3.64
C TYR A 386 -26.05 8.02 5.15
N VAL A 387 -25.25 7.17 5.80
CA VAL A 387 -25.46 6.80 7.22
C VAL A 387 -24.71 7.75 8.15
N ILE A 388 -25.39 8.84 8.47
CA ILE A 388 -24.95 9.97 9.29
C ILE A 388 -25.01 9.65 10.80
N SER A 389 -24.12 8.77 11.26
CA SER A 389 -23.77 8.60 12.69
C SER A 389 -22.57 7.68 12.94
N GLU A 390 -22.19 6.86 11.95
CA GLU A 390 -21.21 5.79 12.11
C GLU A 390 -19.79 6.18 11.68
N PRO A 391 -18.75 5.57 12.26
CA PRO A 391 -17.36 5.84 11.88
C PRO A 391 -17.07 5.42 10.44
N ILE A 392 -16.25 6.22 9.74
CA ILE A 392 -15.64 5.84 8.45
C ILE A 392 -14.30 5.17 8.76
N LEU A 393 -14.12 3.94 8.28
CA LEU A 393 -12.87 3.21 8.37
C LEU A 393 -12.25 3.09 6.98
N LEU A 394 -10.97 3.44 6.90
CA LEU A 394 -10.17 3.36 5.69
C LEU A 394 -8.95 2.50 5.97
N VAL A 395 -8.67 1.60 5.04
CA VAL A 395 -7.46 0.79 5.06
C VAL A 395 -6.93 0.71 3.64
N TYR A 396 -5.63 1.00 3.47
CA TYR A 396 -4.96 0.85 2.19
C TYR A 396 -4.49 -0.59 2.04
N ASP A 397 -4.96 -1.24 0.98
CA ASP A 397 -4.50 -2.56 0.53
C ASP A 397 -3.31 -2.37 -0.42
N VAL A 398 -2.15 -2.82 0.03
CA VAL A 398 -0.89 -2.67 -0.69
C VAL A 398 -0.86 -3.52 -1.95
N VAL A 399 -1.49 -4.70 -1.95
CA VAL A 399 -1.44 -5.63 -3.07
C VAL A 399 -2.38 -5.18 -4.18
N LEU A 400 -3.56 -4.67 -3.83
CA LEU A 400 -4.52 -4.14 -4.78
C LEU A 400 -4.20 -2.72 -5.24
N GLY A 401 -3.35 -2.02 -4.49
CA GLY A 401 -3.09 -0.60 -4.72
C GLY A 401 -4.33 0.26 -4.53
N ALA A 402 -5.18 -0.07 -3.57
CA ALA A 402 -6.51 0.53 -3.41
C ALA A 402 -6.88 0.70 -1.93
N VAL A 403 -7.88 1.52 -1.66
CA VAL A 403 -8.40 1.78 -0.31
C VAL A 403 -9.72 1.04 -0.13
N ALA A 404 -9.76 0.14 0.84
CA ALA A 404 -11.03 -0.40 1.33
C ALA A 404 -11.71 0.62 2.24
N VAL A 405 -12.99 0.83 2.00
CA VAL A 405 -13.83 1.80 2.72
C VAL A 405 -14.97 1.06 3.37
N LEU A 406 -15.15 1.27 4.67
CA LEU A 406 -16.37 0.92 5.40
C LEU A 406 -16.97 2.20 5.96
N ALA A 407 -18.21 2.44 5.57
CA ALA A 407 -18.98 3.61 5.98
C ALA A 407 -20.39 3.16 6.37
N GLY A 408 -20.68 3.14 7.66
CA GLY A 408 -21.90 2.55 8.19
C GLY A 408 -22.08 1.11 7.69
N ALA A 409 -23.26 0.78 7.17
CA ALA A 409 -23.57 -0.56 6.65
C ALA A 409 -23.10 -0.79 5.19
N SER A 410 -22.28 0.10 4.62
CA SER A 410 -21.80 -0.01 3.24
C SER A 410 -20.30 -0.20 3.18
N ARG A 411 -19.86 -1.11 2.30
CA ARG A 411 -18.44 -1.27 1.95
C ARG A 411 -18.21 -1.10 0.46
N PHE A 412 -17.05 -0.58 0.10
CA PHE A 412 -16.59 -0.43 -1.28
C PHE A 412 -15.09 -0.14 -1.31
N ILE A 413 -14.52 -0.15 -2.50
CA ILE A 413 -13.11 0.17 -2.75
C ILE A 413 -13.05 1.53 -3.44
N VAL A 414 -12.07 2.33 -3.06
CA VAL A 414 -11.66 3.54 -3.79
C VAL A 414 -10.23 3.33 -4.28
N ARG A 415 -10.00 3.51 -5.57
CA ARG A 415 -8.67 3.34 -6.18
C ARG A 415 -8.26 4.60 -6.94
N ARG A 416 -6.99 4.94 -6.85
CA ARG A 416 -6.36 5.96 -7.71
C ARG A 416 -6.01 5.35 -9.07
N VAL A 417 -6.42 6.02 -10.14
CA VAL A 417 -6.05 5.72 -11.53
C VAL A 417 -5.53 7.00 -12.18
N GLY A 418 -4.21 7.13 -12.32
CA GLY A 418 -3.57 8.36 -12.76
C GLY A 418 -3.84 9.52 -11.78
N SER A 419 -4.48 10.58 -12.28
CA SER A 419 -4.93 11.74 -11.50
C SER A 419 -6.40 11.67 -11.10
N SER A 420 -7.05 10.52 -11.22
CA SER A 420 -8.48 10.33 -10.94
C SER A 420 -8.70 9.27 -9.86
N LEU A 421 -9.89 9.28 -9.26
CA LEU A 421 -10.38 8.24 -8.37
C LEU A 421 -11.49 7.44 -9.05
N VAL A 422 -11.52 6.13 -8.79
CA VAL A 422 -12.61 5.23 -9.20
C VAL A 422 -13.13 4.46 -7.99
N GLN A 423 -14.41 4.11 -8.00
CA GLN A 423 -15.06 3.35 -6.92
C GLN A 423 -15.54 2.00 -7.44
N SER A 424 -15.47 0.96 -6.60
CA SER A 424 -16.24 -0.27 -6.82
C SER A 424 -17.73 -0.05 -6.48
N LYS A 425 -18.59 -0.95 -6.97
CA LYS A 425 -19.98 -0.99 -6.53
C LYS A 425 -20.06 -1.17 -4.99
N PRO A 426 -20.87 -0.37 -4.27
CA PRO A 426 -21.12 -0.59 -2.85
C PRO A 426 -21.85 -1.88 -2.59
N THR A 427 -21.46 -2.55 -1.51
CA THR A 427 -22.14 -3.76 -1.01
C THR A 427 -22.63 -3.49 0.40
N ALA A 428 -23.90 -3.80 0.66
CA ALA A 428 -24.45 -3.73 2.02
C ALA A 428 -23.83 -4.84 2.86
N THR A 429 -23.33 -4.49 4.03
CA THR A 429 -22.59 -5.40 4.92
C THR A 429 -23.48 -6.04 5.98
N GLY A 430 -24.67 -5.46 6.23
CA GLY A 430 -25.59 -5.93 7.27
C GLY A 430 -25.03 -5.81 8.70
N LEU A 431 -23.99 -5.01 8.89
CA LEU A 431 -23.24 -4.90 10.15
C LEU A 431 -23.93 -3.98 11.14
N SER A 432 -23.96 -4.39 12.41
CA SER A 432 -24.05 -3.48 13.54
C SER A 432 -22.63 -3.15 14.01
N LEU A 433 -22.20 -1.92 13.79
CA LEU A 433 -20.83 -1.47 14.05
C LEU A 433 -20.71 -0.87 15.46
N SER A 434 -20.90 -1.69 16.49
CA SER A 434 -20.41 -1.29 17.82
C SER A 434 -18.88 -1.43 17.80
N SER A 435 -18.16 -0.31 17.82
CA SER A 435 -16.68 -0.24 17.84
C SER A 435 -15.96 -1.06 16.76
N PRO A 436 -16.14 -0.76 15.46
CA PRO A 436 -15.47 -1.53 14.41
C PRO A 436 -13.97 -1.22 14.30
N VAL A 437 -13.19 -2.25 14.02
CA VAL A 437 -11.77 -2.20 13.67
C VAL A 437 -11.61 -2.83 12.30
N MET A 438 -11.01 -2.11 11.35
CA MET A 438 -10.64 -2.65 10.05
C MET A 438 -9.13 -2.84 9.99
N VAL A 439 -8.72 -3.99 9.46
CA VAL A 439 -7.33 -4.38 9.32
C VAL A 439 -7.09 -5.02 7.96
N ASP A 440 -6.09 -4.53 7.25
CA ASP A 440 -5.64 -5.14 5.99
C ASP A 440 -4.89 -6.43 6.28
N VAL A 441 -5.05 -7.46 5.47
CA VAL A 441 -4.15 -8.61 5.45
C VAL A 441 -3.56 -8.73 4.03
N PRO A 442 -2.44 -8.01 3.77
CA PRO A 442 -1.86 -7.91 2.43
C PRO A 442 -1.56 -9.25 1.76
N SER A 443 -1.14 -10.28 2.51
CA SER A 443 -0.71 -11.56 1.93
C SER A 443 -1.83 -12.38 1.29
N THR A 444 -3.10 -12.00 1.49
CA THR A 444 -4.27 -12.78 1.10
C THR A 444 -5.26 -12.03 0.22
N ASP A 445 -5.00 -10.77 -0.16
CA ASP A 445 -6.00 -9.85 -0.73
C ASP A 445 -7.26 -9.80 0.14
N GLU A 446 -7.11 -9.84 1.47
CA GLU A 446 -8.24 -9.88 2.39
C GLU A 446 -8.24 -8.66 3.31
N VAL A 447 -9.38 -7.98 3.36
CA VAL A 447 -9.63 -6.97 4.37
C VAL A 447 -10.46 -7.61 5.48
N VAL A 448 -9.88 -7.65 6.67
CA VAL A 448 -10.54 -8.18 7.86
C VAL A 448 -11.21 -7.04 8.60
N ILE A 449 -12.50 -7.18 8.86
CA ILE A 449 -13.27 -6.24 9.69
C ILE A 449 -13.66 -6.98 10.97
N LEU A 450 -13.33 -6.40 12.11
CA LEU A 450 -13.74 -6.87 13.42
C LEU A 450 -14.76 -5.87 13.98
N SER A 451 -15.94 -6.33 14.38
CA SER A 451 -16.90 -5.51 15.14
C SER A 451 -17.02 -6.08 16.55
N PHE A 452 -17.12 -5.21 17.54
CA PHE A 452 -17.07 -5.56 18.95
C PHE A 452 -18.36 -5.12 19.65
N SER A 453 -19.23 -6.08 19.94
CA SER A 453 -20.52 -5.81 20.59
C SER A 453 -20.56 -6.43 21.98
N GLY A 454 -20.54 -5.60 23.02
CA GLY A 454 -20.44 -6.06 24.40
C GLY A 454 -19.15 -6.86 24.60
N ALA A 455 -19.26 -8.13 24.98
CA ALA A 455 -18.11 -9.04 25.14
C ALA A 455 -17.72 -9.83 23.87
N ASN A 456 -18.49 -9.69 22.78
CA ASN A 456 -18.36 -10.54 21.61
C ASN A 456 -17.58 -9.86 20.47
N VAL A 457 -16.88 -10.69 19.70
CA VAL A 457 -16.20 -10.28 18.46
C VAL A 457 -16.88 -10.92 17.28
N GLN A 458 -17.32 -10.11 16.34
CA GLN A 458 -17.75 -10.57 15.03
C GLN A 458 -16.66 -10.26 14.02
N ARG A 459 -16.28 -11.26 13.24
CA ARG A 459 -15.26 -11.16 12.19
C ARG A 459 -15.95 -11.20 10.83
N TRP A 460 -15.54 -10.31 9.95
CA TRP A 460 -15.83 -10.38 8.53
C TRP A 460 -14.55 -10.41 7.74
N VAL A 461 -14.56 -11.20 6.68
CA VAL A 461 -13.51 -11.23 5.67
C VAL A 461 -14.10 -10.70 4.40
N ASP A 462 -13.53 -9.61 3.91
CA ASP A 462 -13.77 -9.12 2.58
C ASP A 462 -12.66 -9.58 1.66
N ARG A 463 -13.03 -10.29 0.59
CA ARG A 463 -12.18 -10.45 -0.57
C ARG A 463 -12.71 -9.52 -1.65
N PRO A 464 -11.98 -8.47 -2.01
CA PRO A 464 -12.36 -7.59 -3.10
C PRO A 464 -12.31 -8.33 -4.44
N PRO A 465 -13.04 -7.86 -5.46
CA PRO A 465 -12.99 -8.45 -6.79
C PRO A 465 -11.60 -8.30 -7.39
N SER A 466 -11.04 -9.39 -7.93
CA SER A 466 -9.78 -9.37 -8.66
C SER A 466 -10.04 -9.53 -10.15
N VAL A 467 -9.26 -8.84 -10.98
CA VAL A 467 -9.25 -9.03 -12.44
C VAL A 467 -7.80 -9.25 -12.85
N ILE A 468 -7.51 -10.44 -13.36
CA ILE A 468 -6.22 -10.81 -13.95
C ILE A 468 -6.46 -10.85 -15.46
N THR A 469 -5.78 -9.98 -16.21
CA THR A 469 -5.79 -10.00 -17.68
C THR A 469 -4.39 -10.20 -18.20
N ASN A 470 -4.24 -10.90 -19.33
CA ASN A 470 -2.95 -11.07 -20.02
C ASN A 470 -2.72 -10.03 -21.13
N ASN A 471 -3.61 -9.03 -21.27
CA ASN A 471 -3.58 -8.07 -22.38
C ASN A 471 -2.31 -7.20 -22.46
N PHE A 472 -1.57 -7.06 -21.35
CA PHE A 472 -0.28 -6.36 -21.30
C PHE A 472 0.83 -7.09 -22.07
N LYS A 473 0.62 -8.37 -22.37
CA LYS A 473 1.50 -9.19 -23.23
C LYS A 473 0.96 -9.33 -24.65
N PHE A 474 0.08 -8.43 -25.09
CA PHE A 474 -0.50 -8.49 -26.44
C PHE A 474 0.56 -8.32 -27.54
N ILE A 475 0.53 -9.23 -28.51
CA ILE A 475 1.53 -9.33 -29.60
C ILE A 475 0.93 -9.32 -31.02
N GLY A 476 -0.39 -9.43 -31.17
CA GLY A 476 -1.04 -9.46 -32.49
C GLY A 476 -2.35 -10.22 -32.51
N TYR A 477 -2.85 -10.53 -33.70
CA TYR A 477 -4.13 -11.21 -33.91
C TYR A 477 -3.96 -12.56 -34.62
N ALA A 478 -4.74 -13.56 -34.24
CA ALA A 478 -4.76 -14.86 -34.91
C ALA A 478 -5.27 -14.72 -36.35
N LYS A 479 -4.50 -15.22 -37.32
CA LYS A 479 -4.86 -15.20 -38.75
C LYS A 479 -5.88 -16.27 -39.11
N ALA A 480 -5.94 -17.35 -38.36
CA ALA A 480 -6.85 -18.47 -38.55
C ALA A 480 -7.10 -19.15 -37.20
N ASP A 481 -8.12 -19.99 -37.16
CA ASP A 481 -8.37 -20.85 -36.01
C ASP A 481 -7.20 -21.82 -35.80
N ALA A 482 -6.84 -22.05 -34.54
CA ALA A 482 -5.86 -23.06 -34.16
C ALA A 482 -6.32 -23.78 -32.88
N ALA A 483 -6.17 -25.11 -32.88
CA ALA A 483 -6.41 -25.94 -31.70
C ALA A 483 -5.28 -25.79 -30.67
N ASP A 484 -5.52 -26.24 -29.45
CA ASP A 484 -4.49 -26.30 -28.41
C ASP A 484 -3.28 -27.12 -28.87
N GLY A 485 -2.08 -26.59 -28.66
CA GLY A 485 -0.81 -27.17 -29.10
C GLY A 485 -0.53 -27.06 -30.60
N ALA A 486 -1.45 -26.54 -31.41
CA ALA A 486 -1.25 -26.37 -32.85
C ALA A 486 -0.49 -25.08 -33.19
N THR A 487 0.06 -25.00 -34.40
CA THR A 487 0.66 -23.78 -34.92
C THR A 487 -0.42 -22.76 -35.27
N VAL A 488 -0.34 -21.56 -34.69
CA VAL A 488 -1.14 -20.38 -35.05
C VAL A 488 -0.27 -19.36 -35.79
N ARG A 489 -0.79 -18.80 -36.88
CA ARG A 489 -0.18 -17.66 -37.57
C ARG A 489 -0.73 -16.36 -36.98
N VAL A 490 0.15 -15.40 -36.76
CA VAL A 490 -0.16 -14.15 -36.07
C VAL A 490 0.06 -12.96 -36.98
N TRP A 491 -0.98 -12.15 -37.19
CA TRP A 491 -0.88 -10.81 -37.79
C TRP A 491 -0.29 -9.84 -36.77
N THR A 492 0.81 -9.17 -37.13
CA THR A 492 1.49 -8.20 -36.26
C THR A 492 1.36 -6.78 -36.80
N LEU A 493 2.22 -5.86 -36.31
CA LEU A 493 2.21 -4.45 -36.66
C LEU A 493 2.18 -4.24 -38.19
N SER A 494 1.41 -3.25 -38.62
CA SER A 494 1.19 -2.89 -40.03
C SER A 494 0.45 -3.95 -40.86
N SER A 495 -0.07 -5.02 -40.24
CA SER A 495 -0.99 -5.95 -40.90
C SER A 495 -2.44 -5.46 -40.82
N VAL A 496 -3.24 -5.87 -41.81
CA VAL A 496 -4.69 -5.73 -41.78
C VAL A 496 -5.27 -7.01 -41.18
N VAL A 497 -5.83 -6.90 -39.97
CA VAL A 497 -6.58 -8.01 -39.36
C VAL A 497 -7.97 -8.08 -39.98
N GLU A 498 -8.39 -9.29 -40.32
CA GLU A 498 -9.72 -9.61 -40.85
C GLU A 498 -10.48 -10.54 -39.89
N GLY A 499 -11.77 -10.76 -40.14
CA GLY A 499 -12.61 -11.61 -39.30
C GLY A 499 -13.11 -10.94 -38.02
N LEU A 500 -12.96 -9.61 -37.91
CA LEU A 500 -13.51 -8.83 -36.81
C LEU A 500 -15.00 -8.53 -37.04
N SER A 501 -15.67 -8.00 -36.03
CA SER A 501 -17.07 -7.58 -36.13
C SER A 501 -17.33 -6.32 -35.30
N GLY A 502 -18.42 -5.60 -35.62
CA GLY A 502 -18.89 -4.47 -34.84
C GLY A 502 -18.02 -3.22 -34.88
N LEU A 503 -17.10 -3.12 -35.85
CA LEU A 503 -16.23 -1.94 -35.98
C LEU A 503 -16.92 -0.84 -36.80
N THR A 504 -16.54 0.41 -36.51
CA THR A 504 -16.93 1.58 -37.31
C THR A 504 -15.70 2.12 -38.01
N SER A 505 -15.76 2.34 -39.33
CA SER A 505 -14.60 2.77 -40.10
C SER A 505 -14.02 4.10 -39.59
N LEU A 506 -12.71 4.26 -39.69
CA LEU A 506 -11.91 5.39 -39.21
C LEU A 506 -11.94 5.61 -37.69
N GLN A 507 -12.48 4.66 -36.90
CA GLN A 507 -12.39 4.72 -35.45
C GLN A 507 -11.09 4.10 -34.92
N THR A 508 -10.52 4.74 -33.92
CA THR A 508 -9.45 4.16 -33.10
C THR A 508 -10.02 3.01 -32.28
N CYS A 509 -9.33 1.86 -32.29
CA CYS A 509 -9.74 0.66 -31.59
C CYS A 509 -8.87 0.43 -30.37
N PHE A 510 -9.53 0.14 -29.25
CA PHE A 510 -8.92 -0.26 -27.99
C PHE A 510 -9.22 -1.73 -27.70
N LEU A 511 -8.18 -2.51 -27.44
CA LEU A 511 -8.26 -3.86 -26.89
C LEU A 511 -8.54 -3.78 -25.39
N ARG A 512 -9.64 -4.39 -24.93
CA ARG A 512 -10.04 -4.46 -23.53
C ARG A 512 -9.38 -5.63 -22.80
N GLU A 513 -9.50 -5.63 -21.47
CA GLU A 513 -9.01 -6.68 -20.58
C GLU A 513 -9.53 -8.09 -20.92
N ASP A 514 -10.74 -8.19 -21.47
CA ASP A 514 -11.41 -9.45 -21.82
C ASP A 514 -11.11 -9.95 -23.23
N GLY A 515 -10.26 -9.23 -23.99
CA GLY A 515 -9.94 -9.56 -25.38
C GLY A 515 -10.89 -8.94 -26.41
N THR A 516 -11.88 -8.14 -26.01
CA THR A 516 -12.79 -7.46 -26.94
C THR A 516 -12.21 -6.14 -27.47
N LEU A 517 -12.71 -5.69 -28.63
CA LEU A 517 -12.38 -4.38 -29.21
C LEU A 517 -13.48 -3.36 -28.93
N ALA A 518 -13.09 -2.12 -28.62
CA ALA A 518 -14.03 -1.01 -28.41
C ALA A 518 -13.48 0.32 -28.95
N ALA A 519 -14.37 1.31 -29.14
CA ALA A 519 -14.00 2.66 -29.54
C ALA A 519 -13.41 3.51 -28.39
N THR A 520 -13.49 3.01 -27.15
CA THR A 520 -12.96 3.67 -25.94
C THR A 520 -12.15 2.67 -25.12
N ALA A 521 -11.09 3.16 -24.48
CA ALA A 521 -10.29 2.36 -23.56
C ALA A 521 -11.13 1.85 -22.37
N GLY A 522 -10.90 0.59 -21.97
CA GLY A 522 -11.31 0.05 -20.67
C GLY A 522 -10.26 0.35 -19.60
N THR A 523 -10.46 -0.16 -18.37
CA THR A 523 -9.55 0.07 -17.23
C THR A 523 -8.11 -0.35 -17.51
N TYR A 524 -7.94 -1.48 -18.21
CA TYR A 524 -6.65 -1.95 -18.69
C TYR A 524 -6.58 -1.91 -20.22
N GLY A 525 -7.47 -1.13 -20.85
CA GLY A 525 -7.62 -1.12 -22.29
C GLY A 525 -6.48 -0.39 -22.97
N ARG A 526 -6.04 -0.88 -24.13
CA ARG A 526 -4.93 -0.30 -24.89
C ARG A 526 -5.30 -0.06 -26.34
N GLU A 527 -4.79 1.02 -26.91
CA GLU A 527 -4.93 1.27 -28.34
C GLU A 527 -4.13 0.23 -29.13
N VAL A 528 -4.76 -0.35 -30.15
CA VAL A 528 -4.17 -1.43 -30.97
C VAL A 528 -4.22 -1.15 -32.46
N GLY A 529 -5.13 -0.27 -32.92
CA GLY A 529 -5.32 -0.07 -34.35
C GLY A 529 -6.35 0.98 -34.71
N THR A 530 -6.54 1.15 -36.02
CA THR A 530 -7.62 1.96 -36.61
C THR A 530 -8.48 1.08 -37.48
N ALA A 531 -9.79 1.07 -37.23
CA ALA A 531 -10.75 0.36 -38.07
C ALA A 531 -10.75 0.94 -39.48
N ILE A 532 -10.65 0.08 -40.49
CA ILE A 532 -10.70 0.46 -41.91
C ILE A 532 -11.98 -0.05 -42.60
N GLY A 533 -12.84 -0.73 -41.83
CA GLY A 533 -14.15 -1.23 -42.24
C GLY A 533 -14.87 -1.89 -41.07
N ALA A 534 -16.05 -2.45 -41.32
CA ALA A 534 -16.86 -3.07 -40.27
C ALA A 534 -16.27 -4.37 -39.69
N THR A 535 -15.37 -5.02 -40.45
CA THR A 535 -14.78 -6.33 -40.14
C THR A 535 -13.27 -6.36 -40.26
N ARG A 536 -12.64 -5.20 -40.45
CA ARG A 536 -11.20 -5.07 -40.71
C ARG A 536 -10.58 -3.88 -39.98
N MET A 537 -9.36 -4.06 -39.51
CA MET A 537 -8.60 -3.04 -38.80
C MET A 537 -7.13 -3.07 -39.22
N LEU A 538 -6.52 -1.90 -39.34
CA LEU A 538 -5.06 -1.78 -39.46
C LEU A 538 -4.45 -1.82 -38.06
N ILE A 539 -3.51 -2.73 -37.83
CA ILE A 539 -2.77 -2.83 -36.57
C ILE A 539 -1.69 -1.73 -36.56
N THR A 540 -1.83 -0.75 -35.68
CA THR A 540 -0.92 0.41 -35.60
C THR A 540 -0.07 0.40 -34.32
N LYS A 541 -0.41 -0.45 -33.34
CA LYS A 541 0.33 -0.59 -32.08
C LYS A 541 0.36 -2.04 -31.61
N ILE A 542 1.55 -2.51 -31.24
CA ILE A 542 1.81 -3.78 -30.53
C ILE A 542 2.88 -3.54 -29.45
N GLY A 543 3.09 -4.49 -28.53
CA GLY A 543 4.25 -4.47 -27.62
C GLY A 543 3.92 -4.28 -26.14
N THR A 544 4.90 -4.51 -25.27
CA THR A 544 4.77 -4.48 -23.82
C THR A 544 4.94 -3.07 -23.27
N GLY A 545 3.86 -2.51 -22.75
CA GLY A 545 3.88 -1.27 -21.99
C GLY A 545 2.71 -1.28 -21.02
N VAL A 546 2.98 -1.01 -19.75
CA VAL A 546 1.93 -0.74 -18.77
C VAL A 546 1.25 0.57 -19.19
N PRO A 547 -0.10 0.64 -19.25
CA PRO A 547 -0.82 1.89 -19.45
C PRO A 547 -0.42 2.98 -18.44
#